data_AF-A0A4Y6KRQ9-F1
#
_entry.id   AF-A0A4Y6KRQ9-F1
#
_cell.length_a   1.000
_cell.length_b   1.000
_cell.length_c   1.000
_cell.angle_alpha   90.00
_cell.angle_beta   90.00
_cell.angle_gamma   90.00
#
_symmetry.space_group_name_H-M   'P 1'
#
loop_
_entity.id
_entity.type
_entity.pdbx_description
1 polymer ?
#
loop_
_entity_poly.entity_id
_entity_poly.type
_entity_poly.pdbx_seq_one_letter_code
_entity_poly.pdbx_strand_id
1 'polypeptide(L)'
;MAGFDFDHWSELAKRDPAAFFRARRRLIDRFIDAHPAPQASRLREMQAFIDCVRVASGTPMCAVRNITSMMQERMELLRRQGRS
;
A
#
# COMPACT_ATOMS: atom_id res chain seq x y z
N MET A 1 -12.86 -12.07 10.29
CA MET A 1 -12.05 -11.65 9.14
C MET A 1 -11.54 -12.89 8.43
N ALA A 2 -12.38 -13.52 7.59
CA ALA A 2 -11.91 -14.41 6.55
C ALA A 2 -11.81 -13.57 5.28
N GLY A 3 -10.77 -13.73 4.45
CA GLY A 3 -10.87 -13.23 3.06
C GLY A 3 -9.62 -12.75 2.34
N PHE A 4 -8.42 -12.78 2.93
CA PHE A 4 -7.19 -12.58 2.14
C PHE A 4 -6.59 -13.94 1.78
N ASP A 5 -6.76 -14.34 0.53
CA ASP A 5 -6.21 -15.59 -0.01
C ASP A 5 -4.74 -15.42 -0.40
N PHE A 6 -3.85 -15.49 0.60
CA PHE A 6 -2.41 -15.29 0.37
C PHE A 6 -1.83 -16.25 -0.66
N ASP A 7 -2.28 -17.50 -0.67
CA ASP A 7 -1.78 -18.54 -1.57
C ASP A 7 -2.11 -18.19 -3.03
N HIS A 8 -3.33 -17.73 -3.32
CA HIS A 8 -3.70 -17.25 -4.65
C HIS A 8 -2.80 -16.11 -5.13
N TRP A 9 -2.56 -15.10 -4.28
CA TRP A 9 -1.74 -13.94 -4.65
C TRP A 9 -0.26 -14.30 -4.83
N SER A 10 0.26 -15.20 -3.99
CA SER A 10 1.63 -15.72 -4.07
C SER A 10 1.84 -16.49 -5.36
N GLU A 11 0.90 -17.37 -5.72
CA GLU A 11 0.98 -18.14 -6.95
C GLU A 11 0.84 -17.26 -8.19
N LEU A 12 -0.08 -16.28 -8.17
CA LEU A 12 -0.24 -15.31 -9.25
C LEU A 12 1.05 -14.50 -9.48
N ALA A 13 1.71 -14.06 -8.40
CA ALA A 13 2.96 -13.31 -8.49
C ALA A 13 4.11 -14.12 -9.10
N LYS A 14 4.18 -15.44 -8.83
CA LYS A 14 5.20 -16.33 -9.38
C LYS A 14 4.94 -16.64 -10.86
N ARG A 15 3.69 -16.89 -11.22
CA ARG A 15 3.31 -17.35 -12.56
C ARG A 15 3.14 -16.22 -13.57
N ASP A 16 2.51 -15.12 -13.18
CA ASP A 16 2.29 -13.94 -14.03
C ASP A 16 2.41 -12.65 -13.19
N PRO A 17 3.64 -12.12 -13.05
CA PRO A 17 3.89 -10.88 -12.33
C PRO A 17 3.05 -9.71 -12.85
N ALA A 18 2.80 -9.64 -14.16
CA ALA A 18 2.01 -8.56 -14.74
C ALA A 18 0.53 -8.67 -14.33
N ALA A 19 -0.04 -9.86 -14.31
CA ALA A 19 -1.39 -10.09 -13.78
C ALA A 19 -1.50 -9.77 -12.30
N PHE A 20 -0.49 -10.14 -11.50
CA PHE A 20 -0.42 -9.76 -10.09
C PHE A 20 -0.50 -8.24 -9.91
N PHE A 21 0.31 -7.47 -10.65
CA PHE A 21 0.29 -6.01 -10.53
C PHE A 21 -1.05 -5.40 -10.97
N ARG A 22 -1.67 -5.92 -12.03
CA ARG A 22 -3.02 -5.51 -12.45
C ARG A 22 -4.08 -5.83 -11.40
N ALA A 23 -4.02 -7.02 -10.80
CA ALA A 23 -4.95 -7.44 -9.75
C ALA A 23 -4.78 -6.57 -8.50
N ARG A 24 -3.53 -6.34 -8.07
CA ARG A 24 -3.18 -5.49 -6.93
C ARG A 24 -3.74 -4.09 -7.12
N ARG A 25 -3.51 -3.49 -8.29
CA ARG A 25 -3.98 -2.14 -8.60
C ARG A 25 -5.51 -2.05 -8.48
N ARG A 26 -6.23 -3.00 -9.07
CA ARG A 26 -7.70 -3.07 -9.01
C ARG A 26 -8.23 -3.23 -7.59
N LEU A 27 -7.57 -4.03 -6.76
CA LEU A 27 -7.98 -4.21 -5.35
C LEU A 27 -7.83 -2.89 -4.57
N ILE A 28 -6.70 -2.20 -4.74
CA ILE A 28 -6.43 -0.92 -4.07
C ILE A 28 -7.39 0.16 -4.56
N ASP A 29 -7.58 0.29 -5.88
CA ASP A 29 -8.48 1.30 -6.45
C ASP A 29 -9.91 1.10 -5.93
N ARG A 30 -10.42 -0.15 -5.90
CA ARG A 30 -11.73 -0.46 -5.30
C ARG A 30 -11.83 -0.09 -3.82
N PHE A 31 -10.77 -0.33 -3.05
CA PHE A 31 -10.74 0.05 -1.64
C PHE A 31 -10.81 1.57 -1.47
N ILE A 32 -10.05 2.31 -2.28
CA ILE A 32 -10.06 3.78 -2.26
C ILE A 32 -11.43 4.32 -2.66
N ASP A 33 -12.02 3.77 -3.73
CA ASP A 33 -13.31 4.22 -4.27
C ASP A 33 -14.48 3.94 -3.33
N ALA A 34 -14.33 3.00 -2.39
CA ALA A 34 -15.33 2.72 -1.36
C ALA A 34 -15.41 3.80 -0.25
N HIS A 35 -14.51 4.79 -0.25
CA HIS A 35 -14.48 5.86 0.75
C HIS A 35 -15.06 7.19 0.21
N PRO A 36 -15.60 8.07 1.08
CA PRO A 36 -16.04 9.41 0.71
C PRO A 36 -14.93 10.24 0.02
N ALA A 37 -15.31 11.13 -0.90
CA ALA A 37 -14.37 11.85 -1.78
C ALA A 37 -13.18 12.51 -1.07
N PRO A 38 -13.32 13.21 0.08
CA PRO A 38 -12.17 13.80 0.77
C PRO A 38 -11.18 12.76 1.30
N GLN A 39 -11.68 11.58 1.71
CA GLN A 39 -10.85 10.48 2.19
C GLN A 39 -10.23 9.73 1.02
N ALA A 40 -11.00 9.45 -0.03
CA ALA A 40 -10.52 8.81 -1.25
C ALA A 40 -9.34 9.59 -1.88
N SER A 41 -9.43 10.92 -1.97
CA SER A 41 -8.33 11.75 -2.48
C SER A 41 -7.04 11.58 -1.66
N ARG A 42 -7.13 11.65 -0.33
CA ARG A 42 -5.97 11.42 0.56
C ARG A 42 -5.38 10.02 0.40
N LEU A 43 -6.23 9.01 0.26
CA LEU A 43 -5.78 7.62 0.04
C LEU A 43 -5.06 7.47 -1.31
N ARG A 44 -5.49 8.17 -2.36
CA ARG A 44 -4.78 8.18 -3.66
C ARG A 44 -3.41 8.81 -3.56
N GLU A 45 -3.29 9.94 -2.87
CA GLU A 45 -2.01 10.59 -2.61
C GLU A 45 -1.05 9.66 -1.86
N MET A 46 -1.55 9.00 -0.80
CA MET A 46 -0.77 8.01 -0.06
C MET A 46 -0.34 6.84 -0.94
N GLN A 47 -1.23 6.32 -1.78
CA GLN A 47 -0.93 5.22 -2.69
C GLN A 47 0.13 5.62 -3.73
N ALA A 48 0.07 6.84 -4.27
CA ALA A 48 1.07 7.36 -5.18
C ALA A 48 2.45 7.45 -4.51
N PHE A 49 2.51 7.90 -3.25
CA PHE A 49 3.76 7.93 -2.49
C PHE A 49 4.33 6.52 -2.29
N ILE A 50 3.49 5.55 -1.93
CA ILE A 50 3.88 4.13 -1.79
C ILE A 50 4.46 3.60 -3.12
N ASP A 51 3.82 3.90 -4.24
CA ASP A 51 4.28 3.43 -5.55
C ASP A 51 5.64 4.05 -5.92
N CYS A 52 5.89 5.34 -5.62
CA CYS A 52 7.20 5.96 -5.77
C CYS A 52 8.29 5.25 -4.92
N VAL A 53 8.01 4.96 -3.65
CA VAL A 53 8.94 4.24 -2.78
C VAL A 53 9.24 2.84 -3.33
N ARG A 54 8.24 2.15 -3.87
CA ARG A 54 8.43 0.82 -4.48
C ARG A 54 9.37 0.86 -5.68
N VAL A 55 9.22 1.86 -6.56
CA VAL A 55 10.09 2.05 -7.73
C VAL A 55 11.52 2.38 -7.28
N ALA A 56 11.68 3.28 -6.31
CA ALA A 56 13.00 3.71 -5.85
C ALA A 56 13.78 2.66 -5.06
N SER A 57 13.10 1.67 -4.46
CA SER A 57 13.72 0.72 -3.52
C SER A 57 14.48 -0.44 -4.19
N GLY A 58 14.36 -0.62 -5.50
CA GLY A 58 15.07 -1.64 -6.29
C GLY A 58 14.64 -3.09 -6.06
N THR A 59 14.19 -3.44 -4.85
CA THR A 59 13.62 -4.77 -4.52
C THR A 59 12.34 -4.65 -3.69
N PRO A 60 11.44 -5.65 -3.77
CA PRO A 60 10.23 -5.68 -2.95
C PRO A 60 10.52 -5.64 -1.44
N MET A 61 11.58 -6.29 -0.98
CA MET A 61 11.94 -6.34 0.44
C MET A 61 12.44 -4.98 0.95
N CYS A 62 13.27 -4.29 0.17
CA CYS A 62 13.67 -2.91 0.46
C CYS A 62 12.44 -1.98 0.48
N ALA A 63 11.51 -2.15 -0.46
CA ALA A 63 10.28 -1.36 -0.50
C ALA A 63 9.44 -1.56 0.77
N VAL A 64 9.24 -2.80 1.21
CA VAL A 64 8.50 -3.10 2.45
C VAL A 64 9.16 -2.45 3.66
N ARG A 65 10.49 -2.56 3.78
CA ARG A 65 11.24 -1.92 4.88
C ARG A 65 11.03 -0.41 4.88
N ASN A 66 11.20 0.23 3.73
CA ASN A 66 11.12 1.68 3.58
C ASN A 66 9.69 2.20 3.82
N ILE A 67 8.67 1.50 3.32
CA ILE A 67 7.26 1.84 3.57
C ILE A 67 6.92 1.71 5.06
N THR A 68 7.39 0.65 5.72
CA THR A 68 7.11 0.40 7.14
C THR A 68 7.76 1.46 8.04
N SER A 69 9.03 1.84 7.77
CA SER A 69 9.71 2.93 8.47
C SER A 69 8.93 4.24 8.36
N MET A 70 8.52 4.59 7.14
CA MET A 70 7.76 5.82 6.87
C MET A 70 6.41 5.84 7.61
N MET A 71 5.73 4.70 7.70
CA MET A 71 4.48 4.59 8.46
C MET A 71 4.71 4.72 9.97
N GLN A 72 5.80 4.16 10.50
CA GLN A 72 6.18 4.31 11.91
C GLN A 72 6.50 5.78 12.24
N GLU A 73 7.30 6.46 11.43
CA GLU A 73 7.61 7.87 11.59
C GLU A 73 6.35 8.76 11.59
N ARG A 74 5.43 8.52 10.66
CA ARG A 74 4.15 9.26 10.61
C ARG A 74 3.29 9.00 11.85
N MET A 75 3.22 7.76 12.34
CA MET A 75 2.52 7.44 13.58
C MET A 75 3.15 8.11 14.79
N GLU A 76 4.48 8.18 14.87
CA GLU A 76 5.17 8.89 15.94
C GLU A 76 4.91 10.39 15.92
N LEU A 77 4.90 11.01 14.74
CA LEU A 77 4.57 12.44 14.59
C LEU A 77 3.14 12.73 15.06
N LEU A 78 2.17 11.91 14.68
CA LEU A 78 0.78 12.04 15.14
C LEU A 78 0.65 11.87 16.66
N ARG A 79 1.37 10.91 17.25
CA ARG A 79 1.41 10.71 18.71
C ARG A 79 2.01 11.91 19.44
N ARG A 80 2.96 12.61 18.84
CA ARG A 80 3.55 13.84 19.41
C ARG A 80 2.59 15.02 19.31
N GLN A 81 1.83 15.14 18.23
CA GLN A 81 0.84 16.21 18.02
C GLN A 81 -0.40 16.07 18.91
N GLY A 82 -0.87 14.84 19.19
CA GLY A 82 -1.98 14.58 20.11
C GLY A 82 -1.63 14.72 21.61
N ARG A 83 -0.40 15.14 21.92
CA ARG A 83 0.12 15.36 23.29
C ARG A 83 0.36 16.83 23.61
N SER A 84 -0.06 17.75 22.73
CA SER A 84 -0.03 19.21 22.91
C SER A 84 -1.44 19.76 23.10
#